data_AF-A0A3D4AVH4-F1
#
_entry.id   AF-A0A3D4AVH4-F1
#
_cell.length_a   1.000
_cell.length_b   1.000
_cell.length_c   1.000
_cell.angle_alpha   90.00
_cell.angle_beta   90.00
_cell.angle_gamma   90.00
#
_symmetry.space_group_name_H-M   'P 1'
#
loop_
_entity.id
_entity.type
_entity.pdbx_description
1 polymer ?
#
loop_
_entity_poly.entity_id
_entity_poly.type
_entity_poly.pdbx_seq_one_letter_code
_entity_poly.pdbx_strand_id
1 'polypeptide(L)' 'DHCSPISDTSAVSAIASGCDLLTHVKTQLPYALFGGALTFIAYLVTLIIVL' A
#
# COMPACT_ATOMS: atom_id res chain seq x y z
N ASP A 1 -2.20 3.77 -3.27
CA ASP A 1 -1.97 5.16 -3.69
C ASP A 1 -0.70 5.79 -3.08
N HIS A 2 -0.28 5.42 -1.87
CA HIS A 2 0.84 6.07 -1.17
C HIS A 2 2.21 5.36 -1.26
N CYS A 3 2.30 4.24 -1.99
CA CYS A 3 3.53 3.44 -2.05
C CYS A 3 4.26 3.56 -3.40
N SER A 4 3.98 4.59 -4.19
CA SER A 4 4.75 4.87 -5.40
C SER A 4 5.74 6.01 -5.15
N PRO A 5 7.00 5.87 -5.59
CA PRO A 5 8.02 6.91 -5.44
C PRO A 5 7.83 8.08 -6.40
N ILE A 6 6.91 7.97 -7.36
CA ILE A 6 6.54 9.04 -8.30
C ILE A 6 5.40 9.90 -7.76
N SER A 7 4.63 9.42 -6.77
CA SER A 7 3.48 10.17 -6.26
C SER A 7 3.92 11.40 -5.48
N ASP A 8 3.41 12.57 -5.87
CA ASP A 8 3.66 13.84 -5.19
C ASP A 8 3.27 13.77 -3.70
N THR A 9 2.22 13.01 -3.37
CA THR A 9 1.79 12.82 -1.98
C THR A 9 2.77 11.96 -1.17
N SER A 10 3.40 10.94 -1.78
CA SER A 10 4.46 10.16 -1.15
C SER A 10 5.70 11.02 -0.88
N ALA A 11 6.05 11.92 -1.81
CA ALA A 11 7.18 12.84 -1.67
C ALA A 11 6.97 13.83 -0.51
N VAL A 12 5.81 14.49 -0.47
CA VAL A 12 5.46 15.41 0.63
C VAL A 12 5.40 14.67 1.97
N SER A 13 4.82 13.47 2.01
CA SER A 13 4.74 12.65 3.22
C SER A 13 6.11 12.18 3.74
N ALA A 14 7.04 11.84 2.85
CA ALA A 14 8.42 11.49 3.21
C ALA A 14 9.19 12.68 3.79
N ILE A 15 9.07 13.86 3.17
CA ILE A 15 9.66 15.11 3.66
C ILE A 15 9.09 15.47 5.04
N ALA A 16 7.76 15.39 5.21
CA ALA A 16 7.09 15.64 6.50
C ALA A 16 7.52 14.65 7.59
N SER A 17 7.85 13.41 7.19
CA SER A 17 8.35 12.36 8.09
C SER A 17 9.87 12.42 8.30
N GLY A 18 10.58 13.37 7.67
CA GLY A 18 12.03 13.54 7.80
C GLY A 18 12.88 12.37 7.31
N CYS A 19 12.34 11.51 6.44
CA CYS A 19 13.02 10.33 5.92
C CYS A 19 13.07 10.32 4.39
N ASP A 20 14.05 9.61 3.82
CA ASP A 20 14.19 9.50 2.36
C ASP A 20 12.95 8.89 1.72
N LEU A 21 12.54 9.44 0.56
CA LEU A 21 11.36 8.99 -0.18
C LEU A 21 11.40 7.49 -0.51
N LEU A 22 12.56 6.98 -0.92
CA LEU A 22 12.70 5.56 -1.24
C LEU A 22 12.53 4.68 0.00
N THR A 23 13.07 5.11 1.15
CA THR A 23 12.93 4.41 2.43
C THR A 23 11.48 4.44 2.90
N HIS A 24 10.81 5.61 2.78
CA HIS A 24 9.39 5.79 3.09
C HIS A 24 8.50 4.85 2.26
N VAL A 25 8.75 4.76 0.96
CA VAL A 25 7.98 3.88 0.06
C VAL A 25 8.27 2.40 0.32
N LYS A 26 9.54 2.02 0.53
CA LYS A 26 9.92 0.62 0.78
C LYS A 26 9.34 0.07 2.07
N THR A 27 9.19 0.88 3.11
CA THR A 27 8.54 0.44 4.35
C THR A 27 7.02 0.33 4.20
N GLN A 28 6.39 1.12 3.33
CA GLN A 28 4.93 1.07 3.09
C GLN A 28 4.48 -0.04 2.12
N LEU A 29 5.31 -0.40 1.13
CA LEU A 29 5.00 -1.45 0.17
C LEU A 29 4.54 -2.78 0.79
N PRO A 30 5.19 -3.34 1.84
CA PRO A 30 4.74 -4.59 2.45
C PRO A 30 3.36 -4.47 3.10
N TYR A 31 3.03 -3.32 3.72
CA TYR A 31 1.69 -3.10 4.28
C TYR A 31 0.62 -3.01 3.20
N ALA A 32 0.92 -2.33 2.08
CA ALA A 32 0.00 -2.26 0.94
C ALA A 32 -0.25 -3.62 0.31
N LEU A 33 0.80 -4.45 0.16
CA LEU A 33 0.68 -5.82 -0.34
C LEU A 33 -0.13 -6.71 0.61
N PHE A 34 0.07 -6.58 1.92
CA PHE A 34 -0.69 -7.35 2.91
C PHE A 34 -2.19 -7.01 2.85
N GLY A 35 -2.54 -5.72 2.85
CA GLY A 35 -3.94 -5.28 2.71
C GLY A 35 -4.57 -5.70 1.38
N GLY A 36 -3.80 -5.61 0.28
CA GLY A 36 -4.21 -6.08 -1.04
C GLY A 36 -4.50 -7.58 -1.07
N ALA A 37 -3.62 -8.39 -0.47
CA ALA A 37 -3.80 -9.83 -0.36
C ALA A 37 -5.03 -10.19 0.49
N LEU A 38 -5.23 -9.51 1.63
CA LEU A 38 -6.40 -9.72 2.49
C LEU A 38 -7.70 -9.40 1.77
N THR A 39 -7.73 -8.28 1.03
CA THR A 39 -8.89 -7.87 0.24
C THR A 39 -9.17 -8.88 -0.88
N PHE A 40 -8.14 -9.34 -1.57
CA PHE A 40 -8.27 -10.36 -2.61
C PHE A 40 -8.87 -11.67 -2.07
N ILE A 41 -8.36 -12.17 -0.94
CA ILE A 41 -8.89 -13.37 -0.28
C ILE A 41 -10.35 -13.16 0.14
N ALA A 42 -10.67 -12.02 0.75
CA ALA A 42 -12.03 -11.71 1.19
C ALA A 42 -13.02 -11.76 0.02
N TYR A 43 -12.67 -11.15 -1.12
CA TYR A 43 -13.51 -11.19 -2.33
C TYR A 43 -13.64 -12.60 -2.91
N LEU A 44 -12.57 -13.42 -2.89
CA LEU A 44 -12.67 -14.81 -3.30
C LEU A 44 -13.61 -15.62 -2.39
N VAL A 45 -13.54 -15.41 -1.07
CA VAL A 45 -14.43 -16.08 -0.12
C VAL A 45 -15.89 -15.64 -0.36
N THR A 46 -16.13 -14.33 -0.51
CA THR A 46 -17.46 -13.83 -0.85
C THR A 46 -17.98 -14.41 -2.15
N LEU A 47 -17.14 -14.48 -3.20
CA LEU A 47 -17.50 -15.10 -4.48
C LEU A 47 -17.93 -16.57 -4.30
N ILE A 48 -17.17 -17.37 -3.55
CA ILE A 48 -17.48 -18.79 -3.33
C ILE A 48 -18.77 -18.98 -2.51
N ILE A 49 -19.06 -18.11 -1.55
CA ILE A 49 -20.26 -18.21 -0.70
C ILE A 49 -21.53 -17.84 -1.47
N VAL A 50 -21.43 -16.87 -2.40
CA VAL A 50 -22.57 -16.34 -3.16
C VAL A 50 -22.91 -17.21 -4.39
N LEU A 51 -21.95 -18.03 -4.85
CA LEU A 51 -22.11 -18.97 -5.96
C LEU A 51 -22.77 -20.29 -5.51
#